data_AF-A0A536LRA8-F1
#
_entry.id   AF-A0A536LRA8-F1
#
_cell.length_a   1.000
_cell.length_b   1.000
_cell.length_c   1.000
_cell.angle_alpha   90.00
_cell.angle_beta   90.00
_cell.angle_gamma   90.00
#
_symmetry.space_group_name_H-M   'P 1'
#
loop_
_entity.id
_entity.type
_entity.pdbx_description
1 polymer ?
#
loop_
_entity_poly.entity_id
_entity_poly.type
_entity_poly.pdbx_seq_one_letter_code
_entity_poly.pdbx_strand_id
1 'polypeptide(L)'
;MSCSICSARGGLDRHHVLPRRMGGSHDTQVLAQSNLLTLCRRCHRNVHEGGWVVSLSESELKVTDKRTETEVMRRLYRQGFDAGAFLSGFSQIELVLGDGISSIAFLDDEQLVEAFRISRTVGKKAWLVEAAILYEAQRRSVYGEGMLVGIARQFEIGVRQAEKYALVWRTFFERGETAEHSEGATNGVNVDAIFLEEPSWYVVAATESPAPHKWLAYAQDRKAENSRYSISDFRSDIQSVHPASAEDLIPAGDADERRRRWWQCPWVQPFCTRDGRPIPVEECGCEREGDPAVAVAGRLP
;
A
#
# COMPACT_ATOMS: atom_id res chain seq x y z
N MET A 1 2.15 -16.54 -17.99
CA MET A 1 2.92 -15.28 -18.11
C MET A 1 1.94 -14.11 -18.06
N SER A 2 2.36 -12.96 -17.53
CA SER A 2 1.55 -11.74 -17.41
C SER A 2 2.41 -10.51 -17.68
N CYS A 3 1.79 -9.38 -17.97
CA CYS A 3 2.48 -8.11 -18.12
C CYS A 3 3.20 -7.74 -16.81
N SER A 4 4.48 -7.38 -16.89
CA SER A 4 5.31 -6.97 -15.75
C SER A 4 4.86 -5.64 -15.12
N ILE A 5 4.10 -4.81 -15.85
CA ILE A 5 3.57 -3.53 -15.35
C ILE A 5 2.16 -3.73 -14.79
N CYS A 6 1.17 -4.06 -15.62
CA CYS A 6 -0.23 -4.13 -15.22
C CYS A 6 -0.75 -5.54 -14.91
N SER A 7 0.07 -6.59 -14.95
CA SER A 7 -0.36 -7.99 -14.73
C SER A 7 -1.42 -8.53 -15.71
N ALA A 8 -1.81 -7.79 -16.75
CA ALA A 8 -2.69 -8.30 -17.80
C ALA A 8 -2.13 -9.56 -18.44
N ARG A 9 -2.99 -10.52 -18.80
CA ARG A 9 -2.57 -11.83 -19.35
C ARG A 9 -2.61 -11.90 -20.88
N GLY A 10 -3.28 -10.95 -21.54
CA GLY A 10 -3.48 -10.93 -22.99
C GLY A 10 -2.59 -9.93 -23.73
N GLY A 11 -2.29 -10.24 -25.00
CA GLY A 11 -1.57 -9.35 -25.91
C GLY A 11 -0.18 -8.98 -25.43
N LEU A 12 0.63 -10.00 -25.09
CA LEU A 12 1.95 -9.85 -24.48
C LEU A 12 3.05 -9.84 -25.54
N ASP A 13 3.97 -8.87 -25.41
CA ASP A 13 5.17 -8.70 -26.23
C ASP A 13 6.40 -8.64 -25.32
N ARG A 14 7.59 -8.92 -25.88
CA ARG A 14 8.86 -8.75 -25.16
C ARG A 14 9.41 -7.35 -25.40
N HIS A 15 9.71 -6.65 -24.32
CA HIS A 15 10.29 -5.31 -24.33
C HIS A 15 11.73 -5.37 -23.81
N HIS A 16 12.66 -4.71 -24.51
CA HIS A 16 14.03 -4.53 -24.02
C HIS A 16 14.10 -3.21 -23.27
N VAL A 17 14.51 -3.23 -22.00
CA VAL A 17 14.66 -2.01 -21.19
C VAL A 17 15.78 -1.13 -21.75
N LEU A 18 16.94 -1.73 -22.03
CA LEU A 18 18.01 -1.13 -22.81
C LEU A 18 17.74 -1.39 -24.31
N PRO A 19 17.46 -0.34 -25.11
CA PRO A 19 17.05 -0.50 -26.50
C PRO A 19 18.22 -0.95 -27.37
N ARG A 20 17.97 -1.94 -28.25
CA ARG A 20 18.96 -2.45 -29.21
C ARG A 20 19.52 -1.41 -30.20
N ARG A 21 18.85 -0.26 -30.37
CA ARG A 21 19.15 0.72 -31.44
C ARG A 21 20.32 1.67 -31.11
N MET A 22 20.76 1.75 -29.85
CA MET A 22 21.89 2.58 -29.42
C MET A 22 23.15 1.75 -29.12
N GLY A 23 23.53 0.87 -30.04
CA GLY A 23 24.79 0.12 -29.99
C GLY A 23 24.66 -1.29 -29.42
N GLY A 24 24.70 -2.30 -30.30
CA GLY A 24 25.14 -3.64 -29.93
C GLY A 24 24.08 -4.74 -30.02
N SER A 25 23.85 -5.25 -31.23
CA SER A 25 23.43 -6.65 -31.43
C SER A 25 24.41 -7.68 -30.82
N HIS A 26 25.55 -7.22 -30.29
CA HIS A 26 26.62 -7.99 -29.66
C HIS A 26 26.85 -7.65 -28.18
N ASP A 27 26.14 -6.66 -27.62
CA ASP A 27 26.27 -6.35 -26.19
C ASP A 27 25.54 -7.43 -25.37
N THR A 28 26.30 -8.13 -24.51
CA THR A 28 25.78 -9.21 -23.68
C THR A 28 24.75 -8.71 -22.67
N GLN A 29 24.83 -7.45 -22.23
CA GLN A 29 23.83 -6.85 -21.34
C GLN A 29 22.52 -6.59 -22.07
N VAL A 30 22.58 -6.10 -23.31
CA VAL A 30 21.37 -5.85 -24.14
C VAL A 30 20.67 -7.18 -24.47
N LEU A 31 21.43 -8.25 -24.67
CA LEU A 31 20.92 -9.59 -24.98
C LEU A 31 20.52 -10.41 -23.73
N ALA A 32 20.87 -9.96 -22.53
CA ALA A 32 20.60 -10.67 -21.29
C ALA A 32 19.09 -10.84 -21.05
N GLN A 33 18.69 -11.96 -20.44
CA GLN A 33 17.29 -12.16 -20.04
C GLN A 33 16.83 -11.14 -18.99
N SER A 34 17.74 -10.63 -18.16
CA SER A 34 17.48 -9.57 -17.19
C SER A 34 17.09 -8.24 -17.84
N ASN A 35 17.43 -8.03 -19.12
CA ASN A 35 17.05 -6.83 -19.87
C ASN A 35 15.65 -6.94 -20.52
N LEU A 36 14.96 -8.08 -20.37
CA LEU A 36 13.70 -8.37 -21.04
C LEU A 36 12.51 -8.35 -20.09
N LEU A 37 11.54 -7.49 -20.38
CA LEU A 37 10.23 -7.48 -19.72
C LEU A 37 9.16 -8.06 -20.63
N THR A 38 8.15 -8.69 -20.03
CA THR A 38 6.93 -9.09 -20.76
C THR A 38 5.89 -8.01 -20.55
N LEU A 39 5.51 -7.27 -21.60
CA LEU A 39 4.55 -6.16 -21.49
C LEU A 39 3.31 -6.42 -22.34
N CYS A 40 2.13 -6.02 -21.89
CA CYS A 40 0.97 -5.99 -22.79
C CYS A 40 1.12 -4.86 -23.80
N ARG A 41 0.47 -4.95 -24.96
CA ARG A 41 0.55 -3.92 -26.04
C ARG A 41 0.33 -2.49 -25.55
N ARG A 42 -0.57 -2.27 -24.59
CA ARG A 42 -0.85 -0.94 -24.01
C ARG A 42 0.34 -0.40 -23.22
N CYS A 43 0.85 -1.17 -22.26
CA CYS A 43 2.01 -0.78 -21.47
C CYS A 43 3.27 -0.67 -22.36
N HIS A 44 3.42 -1.59 -23.31
CA HIS A 44 4.54 -1.58 -24.26
C HIS A 44 4.57 -0.29 -25.10
N ARG A 45 3.39 0.15 -25.59
CA ARG A 45 3.24 1.40 -26.32
C ARG A 45 3.54 2.64 -25.46
N ASN A 46 3.02 2.71 -24.23
CA ASN A 46 3.29 3.84 -23.32
C ASN A 46 4.78 4.06 -23.07
N VAL A 47 5.53 2.97 -22.91
CA VAL A 47 6.99 3.04 -22.73
C VAL A 47 7.68 3.51 -24.01
N HIS A 48 7.28 3.00 -25.18
CA HIS A 48 7.90 3.38 -26.46
C HIS A 48 7.59 4.80 -26.92
N GLU A 49 6.35 5.26 -26.72
CA GLU A 49 5.90 6.59 -27.13
C GLU A 49 6.35 7.69 -26.15
N GLY A 50 7.13 7.33 -25.12
CA GLY A 50 7.78 8.27 -24.21
C GLY A 50 6.88 8.78 -23.08
N GLY A 51 5.72 8.16 -22.85
CA GLY A 51 4.85 8.47 -21.71
C GLY A 51 5.43 7.98 -20.39
N TRP A 52 6.07 6.80 -20.38
CA TRP A 52 6.65 6.21 -19.18
C TRP A 52 8.13 5.89 -19.34
N VAL A 53 8.87 6.02 -18.23
CA VAL A 53 10.26 5.58 -18.10
C VAL A 53 10.30 4.33 -17.22
N VAL A 54 10.96 3.28 -17.69
CA VAL A 54 11.15 2.03 -16.95
C VAL A 54 12.55 2.00 -16.37
N SER A 55 12.64 1.80 -15.05
CA SER A 55 13.88 1.48 -14.34
C SER A 55 13.80 0.05 -13.83
N LEU A 56 14.84 -0.75 -14.11
CA LEU A 56 14.91 -2.15 -13.69
C LEU A 56 16.27 -2.41 -13.05
N SER A 57 16.25 -2.92 -11.83
CA SER A 57 17.39 -3.42 -11.08
C SER A 57 17.13 -4.87 -10.63
N GLU A 58 18.08 -5.48 -9.93
CA GLU A 58 17.92 -6.83 -9.37
C GLU A 58 16.84 -6.90 -8.28
N SER A 59 16.59 -5.78 -7.60
CA SER A 59 15.67 -5.70 -6.46
C SER A 59 14.40 -4.90 -6.76
N GLU A 60 14.29 -4.25 -7.91
CA GLU A 60 13.18 -3.34 -8.19
C GLU A 60 12.87 -3.22 -9.68
N LEU A 61 11.58 -3.21 -10.01
CA LEU A 61 11.04 -2.67 -11.25
C LEU A 61 10.20 -1.44 -10.91
N LYS A 62 10.58 -0.29 -11.43
CA LYS A 62 9.89 0.99 -11.25
C LYS A 62 9.50 1.58 -12.60
N VAL A 63 8.31 2.17 -12.66
CA VAL A 63 7.80 2.90 -13.82
C VAL A 63 7.41 4.29 -13.34
N THR A 64 7.98 5.31 -13.97
CA THR A 64 7.65 6.72 -13.69
C THR A 64 6.99 7.35 -14.90
N ASP A 65 6.02 8.23 -14.65
CA ASP A 65 5.48 9.10 -15.69
C ASP A 65 6.53 10.15 -16.03
N LYS A 66 6.85 10.29 -17.31
CA LYS A 66 7.93 11.19 -17.75
C LYS A 66 7.59 12.67 -17.54
N ARG A 67 6.31 13.03 -17.56
CA ARG A 67 5.86 14.43 -17.51
C ARG A 67 5.76 14.94 -16.07
N THR A 68 5.23 14.10 -15.19
CA THR A 68 4.98 14.47 -13.78
C THR A 68 6.05 13.94 -12.83
N GLU A 69 6.93 13.06 -13.31
CA GLU A 69 7.94 12.34 -12.51
C GLU A 69 7.34 11.46 -11.40
N THR A 70 6.01 11.27 -11.42
CA THR A 70 5.30 10.46 -10.42
C THR A 70 5.52 8.97 -10.67
N GLU A 71 5.66 8.19 -9.61
CA GLU A 71 5.71 6.74 -9.68
C GLU A 71 4.34 6.18 -10.10
N VAL A 72 4.32 5.49 -11.24
CA VAL A 72 3.12 4.86 -11.81
C VAL A 72 3.02 3.40 -11.37
N MET A 73 4.15 2.75 -11.14
CA MET A 73 4.19 1.37 -10.68
C MET A 73 5.55 1.07 -10.06
N ARG A 74 5.54 0.28 -8.99
CA ARG A 74 6.74 -0.28 -8.37
C ARG A 74 6.51 -1.72 -7.95
N ARG A 75 7.50 -2.56 -8.21
CA ARG A 75 7.57 -3.95 -7.74
C ARG A 75 8.95 -4.20 -7.17
N LEU A 76 8.99 -4.71 -5.96
CA LEU A 76 10.21 -5.15 -5.32
C LEU A 76 10.43 -6.63 -5.57
N TYR A 77 11.68 -6.99 -5.80
CA TYR A 77 12.17 -8.35 -5.92
C TYR A 77 13.14 -8.62 -4.78
N ARG A 78 13.04 -9.82 -4.21
CA ARG A 78 13.97 -10.31 -3.21
C ARG A 78 14.32 -11.75 -3.56
N GLN A 79 15.61 -12.03 -3.67
CA GLN A 79 16.06 -13.39 -3.93
C GLN A 79 15.54 -14.35 -2.83
N GLY A 80 14.98 -15.48 -3.25
CA GLY A 80 14.42 -16.48 -2.35
C GLY A 80 13.04 -16.15 -1.77
N PHE A 81 12.44 -15.00 -2.11
CA PHE A 81 11.05 -14.72 -1.73
C PHE A 81 10.07 -15.43 -2.67
N ASP A 82 9.22 -16.28 -2.11
CA ASP A 82 8.13 -16.94 -2.82
C ASP A 82 6.79 -16.40 -2.31
N ALA A 83 6.10 -15.64 -3.16
CA ALA A 83 4.79 -15.07 -2.86
C ALA A 83 3.72 -16.15 -2.63
N GLY A 84 3.80 -17.29 -3.34
CA GLY A 84 2.87 -18.40 -3.17
C GLY A 84 3.04 -19.07 -1.81
N ALA A 85 4.28 -19.33 -1.40
CA ALA A 85 4.59 -19.85 -0.06
C ALA A 85 4.18 -18.85 1.03
N PHE A 86 4.47 -17.57 0.84
CA PHE A 86 4.08 -16.50 1.77
C PHE A 86 2.57 -16.44 1.99
N LEU A 87 1.77 -16.44 0.91
CA LEU A 87 0.30 -16.44 1.00
C LEU A 87 -0.25 -17.74 1.59
N SER A 88 0.33 -18.89 1.23
CA SER A 88 -0.07 -20.19 1.81
C SER A 88 0.17 -20.25 3.32
N GLY A 89 1.19 -19.55 3.82
CA GLY A 89 1.44 -19.40 5.25
C GLY A 89 0.29 -18.75 6.01
N PHE A 90 -0.37 -17.72 5.44
CA PHE A 90 -1.55 -17.11 6.07
C PHE A 90 -2.72 -18.07 6.14
N SER A 91 -2.99 -18.81 5.06
CA SER A 91 -4.04 -19.84 5.07
C SER A 91 -3.77 -20.93 6.11
N GLN A 92 -2.50 -21.31 6.29
CA GLN A 92 -2.13 -22.28 7.33
C GLN A 92 -2.35 -21.73 8.74
N ILE A 93 -1.99 -20.47 8.99
CA ILE A 93 -2.23 -19.81 10.29
C ILE A 93 -3.73 -19.77 10.60
N GLU A 94 -4.56 -19.37 9.63
CA GLU A 94 -6.02 -19.33 9.78
C GLU A 94 -6.59 -20.71 10.17
N LEU A 95 -6.18 -21.77 9.47
CA LEU A 95 -6.59 -23.14 9.77
C LEU A 95 -6.19 -23.55 11.19
N VAL A 96 -4.93 -23.33 11.57
CA VAL A 96 -4.41 -23.69 12.91
C VAL A 96 -5.14 -22.94 14.02
N LEU A 97 -5.43 -21.65 13.83
CA LEU A 97 -6.19 -20.87 14.81
C LEU A 97 -7.64 -21.39 14.92
N GLY A 98 -8.27 -21.74 13.79
CA GLY A 98 -9.62 -22.32 13.77
C GLY A 98 -9.71 -23.63 14.55
N ASP A 99 -8.80 -24.56 14.29
CA ASP A 99 -8.73 -25.84 15.01
C ASP A 99 -8.34 -25.65 16.48
N GLY A 100 -7.46 -24.69 16.75
CA GLY A 100 -7.01 -24.31 18.09
C GLY A 100 -8.15 -23.86 18.99
N ILE A 101 -9.10 -23.07 18.47
CA ILE A 101 -10.27 -22.61 19.23
C ILE A 101 -11.07 -23.78 19.80
N SER A 102 -11.28 -24.83 19.00
CA SER A 102 -12.03 -26.03 19.42
C SER A 102 -11.25 -26.88 20.43
N SER A 103 -9.95 -26.64 20.57
CA SER A 103 -9.05 -27.43 21.40
C SER A 103 -8.72 -26.80 22.74
N ILE A 104 -9.15 -25.54 22.99
CA ILE A 104 -8.81 -24.77 24.21
C ILE A 104 -9.18 -25.52 25.49
N ALA A 105 -10.31 -26.23 25.51
CA ALA A 105 -10.79 -26.95 26.69
C ALA A 105 -9.89 -28.13 27.12
N PHE A 106 -8.96 -28.56 26.27
CA PHE A 106 -8.03 -29.65 26.56
C PHE A 106 -6.66 -29.18 27.04
N LEU A 107 -6.44 -27.86 27.10
CA LEU A 107 -5.19 -27.27 27.59
C LEU A 107 -5.15 -27.28 29.13
N ASP A 108 -3.98 -27.53 29.70
CA ASP A 108 -3.74 -27.30 31.12
C ASP A 108 -3.54 -25.80 31.44
N ASP A 109 -3.45 -25.45 32.73
CA ASP A 109 -3.37 -24.05 33.18
C ASP A 109 -2.15 -23.31 32.61
N GLU A 110 -0.99 -23.96 32.49
CA GLU A 110 0.23 -23.34 31.93
C GLU A 110 0.09 -23.14 30.42
N GLN A 111 -0.46 -24.14 29.73
CA GLN A 111 -0.74 -24.10 28.30
C GLN A 111 -1.80 -23.04 27.95
N LEU A 112 -2.79 -22.81 28.82
CA LEU A 112 -3.78 -21.73 28.64
C LEU A 112 -3.12 -20.35 28.69
N VAL A 113 -2.20 -20.13 29.64
CA VAL A 113 -1.45 -18.87 29.74
C VAL A 113 -0.59 -18.66 28.50
N GLU A 114 0.08 -19.70 28.03
CA GLU A 114 0.95 -19.60 26.85
C GLU A 114 0.16 -19.41 25.55
N ALA A 115 -0.93 -20.15 25.37
CA ALA A 115 -1.84 -19.96 24.24
C ALA A 115 -2.39 -18.53 24.18
N PHE A 116 -2.70 -17.93 25.34
CA PHE A 116 -3.12 -16.53 25.43
C PHE A 116 -2.02 -15.53 25.04
N ARG A 117 -0.76 -15.77 25.43
CA ARG A 117 0.38 -14.92 25.04
C ARG A 117 0.66 -14.99 23.54
N ILE A 118 0.64 -16.20 23.00
CA ILE A 118 0.84 -16.45 21.57
C ILE A 118 -0.26 -15.77 20.76
N SER A 119 -1.53 -15.93 21.16
CA SER A 119 -2.66 -15.33 20.42
C SER A 119 -2.59 -13.80 20.39
N ARG A 120 -2.16 -13.16 21.47
CA ARG A 120 -1.90 -11.70 21.50
C ARG A 120 -0.82 -11.30 20.51
N THR A 121 0.29 -12.03 20.49
CA THR A 121 1.40 -11.77 19.56
C THR A 121 0.96 -11.93 18.12
N VAL A 122 0.19 -12.98 17.82
CA VAL A 122 -0.39 -13.21 16.49
C VAL A 122 -1.29 -12.05 16.09
N GLY A 123 -2.20 -11.62 16.98
CA GLY A 123 -3.08 -10.48 16.74
C GLY A 123 -2.30 -9.18 16.43
N LYS A 124 -1.23 -8.91 17.19
CA LYS A 124 -0.34 -7.76 16.93
C LYS A 124 0.33 -7.83 15.58
N LYS A 125 0.91 -8.98 15.23
CA LYS A 125 1.58 -9.17 13.94
C LYS A 125 0.58 -9.09 12.77
N ALA A 126 -0.65 -9.57 12.95
CA ALA A 126 -1.69 -9.51 11.94
C ALA A 126 -2.03 -8.06 11.55
N TRP A 127 -2.38 -7.20 12.53
CA TRP A 127 -2.70 -5.80 12.20
C TRP A 127 -1.48 -5.02 11.67
N LEU A 128 -0.26 -5.36 12.12
CA LEU A 128 0.96 -4.78 11.55
C LEU A 128 1.14 -5.16 10.08
N VAL A 129 0.85 -6.40 9.71
CA VAL A 129 0.84 -6.83 8.31
C VAL A 129 -0.22 -6.07 7.52
N GLU A 130 -1.42 -5.90 8.06
CA GLU A 130 -2.46 -5.07 7.42
C GLU A 130 -1.97 -3.63 7.19
N ALA A 131 -1.35 -3.02 8.20
CA ALA A 131 -0.78 -1.67 8.08
C ALA A 131 0.33 -1.59 7.02
N ALA A 132 1.21 -2.60 6.95
CA ALA A 132 2.23 -2.71 5.91
C ALA A 132 1.62 -2.83 4.50
N ILE A 133 0.58 -3.66 4.35
CA ILE A 133 -0.13 -3.85 3.08
C ILE A 133 -0.78 -2.54 2.63
N LEU A 134 -1.45 -1.84 3.55
CA LEU A 134 -2.13 -0.58 3.25
C LEU A 134 -1.13 0.53 2.89
N TYR A 135 -0.03 0.61 3.63
CA TYR A 135 1.06 1.52 3.31
C TYR A 135 1.68 1.23 1.94
N GLU A 136 1.99 -0.03 1.65
CA GLU A 136 2.56 -0.43 0.36
C GLU A 136 1.55 -0.21 -0.79
N ALA A 137 0.26 -0.47 -0.54
CA ALA A 137 -0.81 -0.15 -1.48
C ALA A 137 -0.90 1.36 -1.74
N GLN A 138 -0.74 2.18 -0.71
CA GLN A 138 -0.71 3.64 -0.84
C GLN A 138 0.49 4.10 -1.69
N ARG A 139 1.70 3.57 -1.42
CA ARG A 139 2.89 3.89 -2.22
C ARG A 139 2.76 3.51 -3.69
N ARG A 140 2.11 2.38 -3.97
CA ARG A 140 1.91 1.86 -5.33
C ARG A 140 0.72 2.48 -6.05
N SER A 141 -0.15 3.18 -5.34
CA SER A 141 -1.35 3.76 -5.92
C SER A 141 -1.04 5.11 -6.56
N VAL A 142 -1.37 5.22 -7.84
CA VAL A 142 -1.18 6.44 -8.65
C VAL A 142 -2.37 7.41 -8.52
N TYR A 143 -3.42 7.02 -7.76
CA TYR A 143 -4.72 7.69 -7.77
C TYR A 143 -4.88 8.86 -6.79
N GLY A 144 -3.98 9.84 -6.75
CA GLY A 144 -4.20 11.14 -6.05
C GLY A 144 -5.10 11.12 -4.80
N GLU A 145 -6.08 12.03 -4.70
CA GLU A 145 -7.05 12.08 -3.57
C GLU A 145 -8.03 10.89 -3.54
N GLY A 146 -8.33 10.26 -4.69
CA GLY A 146 -9.21 9.08 -4.79
C GLY A 146 -8.58 7.77 -4.31
N MET A 147 -7.28 7.80 -3.98
CA MET A 147 -6.44 6.66 -3.62
C MET A 147 -6.96 5.91 -2.40
N LEU A 148 -7.29 6.64 -1.34
CA LEU A 148 -7.72 6.01 -0.08
C LEU A 148 -9.12 5.39 -0.23
N VAL A 149 -10.00 5.99 -1.03
CA VAL A 149 -11.33 5.45 -1.32
C VAL A 149 -11.23 4.15 -2.13
N GLY A 150 -10.38 4.14 -3.17
CA GLY A 150 -10.13 2.95 -3.99
C GLY A 150 -9.51 1.81 -3.18
N ILE A 151 -8.50 2.12 -2.36
CA ILE A 151 -7.86 1.16 -1.43
C ILE A 151 -8.90 0.62 -0.45
N ALA A 152 -9.61 1.49 0.27
CA ALA A 152 -10.62 1.12 1.25
C ALA A 152 -11.68 0.19 0.66
N ARG A 153 -12.18 0.51 -0.54
CA ARG A 153 -13.14 -0.34 -1.25
C ARG A 153 -12.56 -1.70 -1.64
N GLN A 154 -11.32 -1.74 -2.12
CA GLN A 154 -10.67 -2.97 -2.57
C GLN A 154 -10.32 -3.91 -1.41
N PHE A 155 -10.00 -3.35 -0.24
CA PHE A 155 -9.70 -4.10 0.99
C PHE A 155 -10.91 -4.25 1.93
N GLU A 156 -12.08 -3.75 1.53
CA GLU A 156 -13.34 -3.84 2.30
C GLU A 156 -13.25 -3.23 3.71
N ILE A 157 -12.53 -2.10 3.85
CA ILE A 157 -12.36 -1.38 5.11
C ILE A 157 -12.82 0.08 5.01
N GLY A 158 -12.93 0.77 6.15
CA GLY A 158 -13.22 2.20 6.17
C GLY A 158 -12.03 3.06 5.68
N VAL A 159 -12.31 4.14 4.95
CA VAL A 159 -11.28 5.08 4.43
C VAL A 159 -10.38 5.61 5.55
N ARG A 160 -10.97 6.05 6.67
CA ARG A 160 -10.22 6.53 7.84
C ARG A 160 -9.35 5.46 8.47
N GLN A 161 -9.75 4.20 8.41
CA GLN A 161 -8.94 3.09 8.93
C GLN A 161 -7.74 2.82 8.02
N ALA A 162 -7.97 2.80 6.71
CA ALA A 162 -6.91 2.66 5.71
C ALA A 162 -5.82 3.73 5.89
N GLU A 163 -6.24 4.99 6.04
CA GLU A 163 -5.36 6.13 6.27
C GLU A 163 -4.56 6.01 7.57
N LYS A 164 -5.24 5.70 8.69
CA LYS A 164 -4.61 5.58 10.00
C LYS A 164 -3.56 4.47 10.04
N TYR A 165 -3.86 3.31 9.45
CA TYR A 165 -2.94 2.17 9.46
C TYR A 165 -1.72 2.44 8.58
N ALA A 166 -1.93 3.03 7.40
CA ALA A 166 -0.81 3.42 6.53
C ALA A 166 0.05 4.52 7.18
N LEU A 167 -0.55 5.47 7.89
CA LEU A 167 0.17 6.49 8.68
C LEU A 167 1.00 5.84 9.79
N VAL A 168 0.42 4.94 10.57
CA VAL A 168 1.15 4.21 11.63
C VAL A 168 2.38 3.49 11.07
N TRP A 169 2.23 2.80 9.93
CA TRP A 169 3.36 2.12 9.30
C TRP A 169 4.47 3.10 8.92
N ARG A 170 4.11 4.18 8.23
CA ARG A 170 5.03 5.24 7.82
C ARG A 170 5.75 5.89 9.00
N THR A 171 5.03 6.19 10.07
CA THR A 171 5.57 6.86 11.25
C THR A 171 6.54 5.96 12.01
N PHE A 172 6.17 4.70 12.26
CA PHE A 172 6.92 3.87 13.22
C PHE A 172 7.81 2.79 12.60
N PHE A 173 7.51 2.35 11.38
CA PHE A 173 8.06 1.11 10.82
C PHE A 173 8.73 1.28 9.46
N GLU A 174 8.48 2.38 8.74
CA GLU A 174 9.26 2.72 7.54
C GLU A 174 10.71 3.03 7.92
N ARG A 175 11.65 2.27 7.34
CA ARG A 175 13.08 2.59 7.42
C ARG A 175 13.42 3.47 6.23
N GLY A 176 13.80 4.72 6.48
CA GLY A 176 14.31 5.59 5.42
C GLY A 176 15.60 5.02 4.81
N GLU A 177 15.73 5.11 3.48
CA GLU A 177 16.96 4.78 2.73
C GLU A 177 18.15 5.72 3.09
N THR A 178 17.91 6.79 3.86
CA THR A 178 18.91 7.76 4.31
C THR A 178 19.57 7.43 5.64
N ALA A 179 19.36 6.23 6.20
CA ALA A 179 19.94 5.82 7.49
C ALA A 179 21.42 5.39 7.44
N GLU A 180 22.16 5.70 6.36
CA GLU A 180 23.60 5.39 6.26
C GLU A 180 24.53 6.47 6.83
N HIS A 181 24.02 7.62 7.29
CA HIS A 181 24.89 8.73 7.73
C HIS A 181 24.51 9.33 9.09
N SER A 182 23.93 8.55 9.99
CA SER A 182 23.70 9.00 11.37
C SER A 182 24.20 7.92 12.34
N GLU A 183 25.45 8.06 12.77
CA GLU A 183 25.93 7.45 14.02
C GLU A 183 25.03 7.97 15.16
N GLY A 184 24.01 7.19 15.50
CA GLY A 184 22.93 7.59 16.41
C GLY A 184 21.52 7.16 15.98
N ALA A 185 21.35 6.57 14.79
CA ALA A 185 20.10 5.94 14.36
C ALA A 185 19.88 4.60 15.07
N THR A 186 19.79 4.62 16.40
CA THR A 186 19.27 3.49 17.16
C THR A 186 17.77 3.36 16.90
N ASN A 187 17.47 2.33 16.11
CA ASN A 187 16.36 1.42 16.29
C ASN A 187 14.99 1.91 15.81
N GLY A 188 14.64 1.51 14.58
CA GLY A 188 13.24 1.26 14.24
C GLY A 188 12.59 0.48 15.38
N VAL A 189 11.35 0.83 15.74
CA VAL A 189 10.68 0.33 16.94
C VAL A 189 10.81 -1.20 16.94
N ASN A 190 11.53 -1.76 17.92
CA ASN A 190 11.75 -3.19 17.99
C ASN A 190 10.39 -3.85 18.19
N VAL A 191 9.81 -4.39 17.11
CA VAL A 191 8.46 -4.97 17.10
C VAL A 191 8.28 -6.00 18.22
N ASP A 192 9.36 -6.65 18.65
CA ASP A 192 9.38 -7.70 19.66
C ASP A 192 9.61 -7.19 21.10
N ALA A 193 9.98 -5.92 21.28
CA ALA A 193 10.11 -5.27 22.59
C ALA A 193 8.85 -4.50 23.04
N ILE A 194 7.84 -4.36 22.16
CA ILE A 194 6.68 -3.49 22.40
C ILE A 194 5.57 -4.25 23.14
N PHE A 195 5.19 -3.80 24.34
CA PHE A 195 4.05 -4.34 25.11
C PHE A 195 2.66 -3.87 24.64
N LEU A 196 2.62 -2.97 23.64
CA LEU A 196 1.39 -2.40 23.11
C LEU A 196 0.90 -3.28 21.96
N GLU A 197 0.00 -4.21 22.29
CA GLU A 197 -0.52 -5.18 21.32
C GLU A 197 -1.58 -4.61 20.39
N GLU A 198 -2.32 -3.60 20.86
CA GLU A 198 -3.46 -3.02 20.14
C GLU A 198 -3.04 -1.89 19.20
N PRO A 199 -3.65 -1.80 18.00
CA PRO A 199 -3.37 -0.73 17.04
C PRO A 199 -3.74 0.66 17.58
N SER A 200 -4.67 0.73 18.53
CA SER A 200 -5.19 1.96 19.13
C SER A 200 -4.09 2.87 19.66
N TRP A 201 -3.09 2.31 20.34
CA TRP A 201 -1.95 3.04 20.91
C TRP A 201 -1.13 3.76 19.84
N TYR A 202 -0.84 3.04 18.75
CA TYR A 202 -0.06 3.57 17.64
C TYR A 202 -0.84 4.62 16.86
N VAL A 203 -2.14 4.37 16.64
CA VAL A 203 -3.01 5.33 15.96
C VAL A 203 -3.08 6.63 16.74
N VAL A 204 -3.37 6.59 18.05
CA VAL A 204 -3.44 7.80 18.89
C VAL A 204 -2.09 8.53 18.88
N ALA A 205 -0.98 7.80 19.06
CA ALA A 205 0.35 8.40 19.02
C ALA A 205 0.65 9.06 17.66
N ALA A 206 0.25 8.45 16.54
CA ALA A 206 0.50 8.99 15.21
C ALA A 206 -0.42 10.16 14.83
N THR A 207 -1.68 10.18 15.28
CA THR A 207 -2.68 11.17 14.84
C THR A 207 -2.89 12.32 15.82
N GLU A 208 -2.61 12.13 17.11
CA GLU A 208 -2.97 13.09 18.17
C GLU A 208 -1.74 13.71 18.85
N SER A 209 -0.52 13.35 18.43
CA SER A 209 0.72 13.82 19.06
C SER A 209 1.71 14.47 18.10
N PRO A 210 2.37 15.57 18.51
CA PRO A 210 3.47 16.17 17.74
C PRO A 210 4.78 15.36 17.80
N ALA A 211 4.90 14.38 18.72
CA ALA A 211 6.08 13.55 18.88
C ALA A 211 5.73 12.06 19.05
N PRO A 212 5.21 11.39 17.99
CA PRO A 212 4.63 10.04 18.08
C PRO A 212 5.53 9.00 18.75
N HIS A 213 6.82 8.97 18.42
CA HIS A 213 7.78 8.01 18.98
C HIS A 213 7.98 8.18 20.50
N LYS A 214 8.08 9.43 20.97
CA LYS A 214 8.27 9.70 22.40
C LYS A 214 7.04 9.30 23.21
N TRP A 215 5.85 9.59 22.68
CA TRP A 215 4.60 9.23 23.32
C TRP A 215 4.34 7.71 23.31
N LEU A 216 4.74 7.02 22.24
CA LEU A 216 4.66 5.56 22.22
C LEU A 216 5.60 4.92 23.25
N ALA A 217 6.82 5.44 23.42
CA ALA A 217 7.74 5.00 24.47
C ALA A 217 7.18 5.28 25.87
N TYR A 218 6.63 6.49 26.09
CA TYR A 218 5.95 6.83 27.34
C TYR A 218 4.80 5.85 27.66
N ALA A 219 3.96 5.51 26.67
CA ALA A 219 2.88 4.56 26.86
C ALA A 219 3.39 3.15 27.23
N GLN A 220 4.53 2.73 26.69
CA GLN A 220 5.15 1.45 27.04
C GLN A 220 5.59 1.43 28.50
N ASP A 221 6.30 2.48 28.94
CA ASP A 221 6.77 2.60 30.32
C ASP A 221 5.58 2.61 31.29
N ARG A 222 4.54 3.40 30.99
CA ARG A 222 3.32 3.48 31.81
C ARG A 222 2.56 2.17 31.87
N LYS A 223 2.49 1.42 30.77
CA LYS A 223 1.82 0.12 30.71
C LYS A 223 2.61 -0.97 31.45
N ALA A 224 3.95 -0.87 31.46
CA ALA A 224 4.82 -1.74 32.23
C ALA A 224 4.70 -1.47 33.74
N GLU A 225 4.63 -0.21 34.15
CA GLU A 225 4.39 0.20 35.54
C GLU A 225 2.98 -0.15 36.01
N ASN A 226 1.98 0.04 35.15
CA ASN A 226 0.57 -0.16 35.46
C ASN A 226 -0.15 -0.86 34.31
N SER A 227 -0.42 -2.16 34.50
CA SER A 227 -1.13 -2.98 33.51
C SER A 227 -2.55 -2.48 33.19
N ARG A 228 -3.17 -1.67 34.08
CA ARG A 228 -4.50 -1.07 33.88
C ARG A 228 -4.47 0.22 33.06
N TYR A 229 -3.30 0.79 32.79
CA TYR A 229 -3.17 1.98 31.97
C TYR A 229 -3.85 1.77 30.62
N SER A 230 -4.85 2.60 30.32
CA SER A 230 -5.75 2.42 29.19
C SER A 230 -5.44 3.39 28.06
N ILE A 231 -5.99 3.11 26.88
CA ILE A 231 -5.88 4.02 25.74
C ILE A 231 -6.53 5.38 26.02
N SER A 232 -7.58 5.40 26.85
CA SER A 232 -8.26 6.63 27.27
C SER A 232 -7.33 7.49 28.14
N ASP A 233 -6.62 6.87 29.09
CA ASP A 233 -5.64 7.58 29.92
C ASP A 233 -4.53 8.17 29.06
N PHE A 234 -4.03 7.40 28.08
CA PHE A 234 -3.00 7.86 27.15
C PHE A 234 -3.43 9.05 26.30
N ARG A 235 -4.65 9.02 25.77
CA ARG A 235 -5.21 10.17 25.06
C ARG A 235 -5.32 11.39 25.98
N SER A 236 -5.78 11.21 27.22
CA SER A 236 -5.86 12.28 28.22
C SER A 236 -4.48 12.86 28.55
N ASP A 237 -3.45 12.03 28.70
CA ASP A 237 -2.08 12.47 28.94
C ASP A 237 -1.55 13.33 27.79
N ILE A 238 -1.75 12.91 26.54
CA ILE A 238 -1.38 13.70 25.36
C ILE A 238 -2.08 15.07 25.36
N GLN A 239 -3.40 15.07 25.58
CA GLN A 239 -4.22 16.30 25.56
C GLN A 239 -3.87 17.25 26.71
N SER A 240 -3.46 16.74 27.86
CA SER A 240 -3.06 17.55 29.02
C SER A 240 -1.76 18.34 28.77
N VAL A 241 -0.88 17.83 27.92
CA VAL A 241 0.38 18.48 27.53
C VAL A 241 0.20 19.35 26.28
N HIS A 242 -0.75 18.97 25.41
CA HIS A 242 -1.07 19.68 24.17
C HIS A 242 -2.59 19.77 23.96
N PRO A 243 -3.25 20.84 24.40
CA PRO A 243 -4.68 21.03 24.13
C PRO A 243 -4.90 21.14 22.62
N ALA A 244 -5.90 20.44 22.10
CA ALA A 244 -6.21 20.42 20.67
C ALA A 244 -6.58 21.83 20.16
N SER A 245 -5.83 22.35 19.19
CA SER A 245 -6.27 23.45 18.35
C SER A 245 -7.36 22.91 17.41
N ALA A 246 -8.58 23.43 17.55
CA ALA A 246 -9.73 23.03 16.76
C ALA A 246 -9.62 23.57 15.34
N GLU A 247 -8.96 22.85 14.44
CA GLU A 247 -9.07 23.05 12.99
C GLU A 247 -9.00 21.68 12.28
N ASP A 248 -9.80 21.54 11.22
CA ASP A 248 -9.93 20.40 10.29
C ASP A 248 -10.87 19.23 10.65
N LEU A 249 -12.17 19.56 10.71
CA LEU A 249 -13.24 18.64 10.27
C LEU A 249 -13.60 18.96 8.81
N ILE A 250 -13.02 18.25 7.85
CA ILE A 250 -13.50 18.28 6.46
C ILE A 250 -14.76 17.39 6.39
N PRO A 251 -15.93 17.90 5.92
CA PRO A 251 -17.14 17.11 5.79
C PRO A 251 -16.98 16.04 4.70
N ALA A 252 -17.49 14.84 4.96
CA ALA A 252 -17.60 13.78 3.95
C ALA A 252 -18.60 14.23 2.86
N GLY A 253 -18.10 14.48 1.65
CA GLY A 253 -18.94 14.68 0.47
C GLY A 253 -19.42 13.35 -0.08
N ASP A 254 -20.72 13.25 -0.34
CA ASP A 254 -21.41 12.13 -0.96
C ASP A 254 -20.73 11.70 -2.27
N ALA A 255 -20.31 10.44 -2.35
CA ALA A 255 -19.81 9.83 -3.57
C ALA A 255 -20.96 9.08 -4.26
N ASP A 256 -21.49 9.72 -5.30
CA ASP A 256 -22.52 9.24 -6.20
C ASP A 256 -22.15 7.88 -6.85
N GLU A 257 -23.08 6.94 -6.75
CA GLU A 257 -23.03 5.66 -7.41
C GLU A 257 -23.25 5.84 -8.92
N ARG A 258 -22.25 5.47 -9.73
CA ARG A 258 -22.37 4.60 -10.94
C ARG A 258 -21.21 4.90 -11.89
N ARG A 259 -20.43 3.85 -12.22
CA ARG A 259 -20.25 3.38 -13.61
C ARG A 259 -19.36 2.12 -13.69
N ARG A 260 -19.99 1.08 -14.24
CA ARG A 260 -19.52 -0.01 -15.11
C ARG A 260 -18.10 -0.57 -14.94
N ARG A 261 -18.09 -1.86 -14.60
CA ARG A 261 -16.99 -2.84 -14.71
C ARG A 261 -16.23 -2.70 -16.04
N TRP A 262 -14.92 -2.43 -15.96
CA TRP A 262 -13.83 -3.09 -16.70
C TRP A 262 -12.49 -2.39 -16.36
N TRP A 263 -11.52 -3.13 -15.81
CA TRP A 263 -10.12 -3.30 -16.28
C TRP A 263 -9.20 -3.83 -15.17
N GLN A 264 -8.35 -4.78 -15.56
CA GLN A 264 -7.45 -5.59 -14.72
C GLN A 264 -6.12 -4.87 -14.48
N CYS A 265 -6.02 -4.13 -13.37
CA CYS A 265 -4.86 -3.92 -12.49
C CYS A 265 -5.18 -2.77 -11.52
N PRO A 266 -5.28 -2.96 -10.21
CA PRO A 266 -5.56 -1.86 -9.27
C PRO A 266 -4.41 -0.87 -9.12
N TRP A 267 -3.25 -1.13 -9.73
CA TRP A 267 -1.96 -0.47 -9.43
C TRP A 267 -1.40 0.37 -10.58
N VAL A 268 -2.20 0.68 -11.60
CA VAL A 268 -1.76 1.48 -12.76
C VAL A 268 -2.87 2.47 -13.10
N GLN A 269 -2.53 3.76 -13.22
CA GLN A 269 -3.50 4.79 -13.64
C GLN A 269 -4.06 4.43 -15.03
N PRO A 270 -5.38 4.52 -15.25
CA PRO A 270 -5.95 4.37 -16.57
C PRO A 270 -5.58 5.60 -17.42
N PHE A 271 -5.08 5.36 -18.63
CA PHE A 271 -4.82 6.39 -19.64
C PHE A 271 -5.83 6.32 -20.77
N CYS A 272 -6.28 7.48 -21.24
CA CYS A 272 -7.07 7.63 -22.45
C CYS A 272 -6.17 7.45 -23.69
N THR A 273 -6.65 6.77 -24.73
CA THR A 273 -5.87 6.54 -25.98
C THR A 273 -6.61 7.00 -27.25
N ARG A 274 -7.74 7.70 -27.08
CA ARG A 274 -8.61 8.14 -28.19
C ARG A 274 -7.89 9.09 -29.16
N ASP A 275 -6.96 9.90 -28.66
CA ASP A 275 -6.18 10.86 -29.45
C ASP A 275 -4.85 10.31 -29.96
N GLY A 276 -4.63 8.99 -29.86
CA GLY A 276 -3.39 8.34 -30.29
C GLY A 276 -2.18 8.62 -29.40
N ARG A 277 -2.33 9.37 -28.32
CA ARG A 277 -1.32 9.56 -27.26
C ARG A 277 -1.91 9.22 -25.89
N PRO A 278 -1.15 8.60 -24.98
CA PRO A 278 -1.62 8.31 -23.63
C PRO A 278 -1.68 9.61 -22.82
N ILE A 279 -2.87 9.99 -22.35
CA ILE A 279 -3.08 11.08 -21.40
C ILE A 279 -3.84 10.57 -20.17
N PRO A 280 -3.64 11.14 -18.96
CA PRO A 280 -4.45 10.83 -17.79
C PRO A 280 -5.94 10.94 -18.11
N VAL A 281 -6.79 10.06 -17.55
CA VAL A 281 -8.23 10.07 -17.85
C VAL A 281 -8.87 11.39 -17.44
N GLU A 282 -8.38 12.00 -16.37
CA GLU A 282 -8.83 13.29 -15.83
C GLU A 282 -8.55 14.46 -16.79
N GLU A 283 -7.52 14.32 -17.63
CA GLU A 283 -7.15 15.27 -18.68
C GLU A 283 -7.80 14.95 -20.02
N CYS A 284 -8.43 13.77 -20.14
CA CYS A 284 -9.12 13.38 -21.34
C CYS A 284 -10.53 13.96 -21.34
N GLY A 285 -10.86 14.79 -22.33
CA GLY A 285 -12.21 15.35 -22.53
C GLY A 285 -13.31 14.32 -22.81
N CYS A 286 -13.01 13.02 -22.72
CA CYS A 286 -13.93 11.91 -23.00
C CYS A 286 -15.10 11.80 -22.01
N GLU A 287 -14.97 12.31 -20.79
CA GLU A 287 -16.10 12.31 -19.85
C GLU A 287 -17.17 13.36 -20.19
N ARG A 288 -16.85 14.36 -21.04
CA ARG A 288 -17.79 15.43 -21.43
C ARG A 288 -18.74 15.06 -22.58
N GLU A 289 -18.47 14.01 -23.35
CA GLU A 289 -19.28 13.64 -24.53
C GLU A 289 -20.23 12.45 -24.28
N GLY A 290 -20.34 11.98 -23.04
CA GLY A 290 -21.08 10.76 -22.71
C GLY A 290 -22.50 10.97 -22.18
N ASP A 291 -23.15 12.09 -22.48
CA ASP A 291 -24.54 12.33 -22.09
C ASP A 291 -25.48 12.24 -23.31
N PRO A 292 -26.05 11.05 -23.61
CA PRO A 292 -27.02 10.90 -24.69
C PRO A 292 -28.35 11.64 -24.39
N ALA A 293 -28.49 12.26 -23.22
CA ALA A 293 -29.68 13.05 -22.85
C ALA A 293 -29.72 14.45 -23.48
N VAL A 294 -28.61 15.00 -23.99
CA VAL A 294 -28.58 16.37 -24.56
C VAL A 294 -28.76 16.39 -26.08
N ALA A 295 -28.64 15.24 -26.77
CA ALA A 295 -28.79 15.16 -28.22
C ALA A 295 -30.26 15.05 -28.72
N VAL A 296 -31.25 14.95 -27.83
CA VAL A 296 -32.67 14.77 -28.21
C VAL A 296 -33.52 16.04 -28.01
N ALA A 297 -33.00 17.10 -27.38
CA ALA A 297 -33.74 18.34 -27.17
C ALA A 297 -33.64 19.36 -28.33
N GLY A 298 -32.97 19.01 -29.44
CA GLY A 298 -32.68 19.94 -30.54
C GLY A 298 -33.40 19.66 -31.87
N ARG A 299 -34.27 18.64 -31.96
CA ARG A 299 -35.04 18.37 -33.18
C ARG A 299 -36.44 17.86 -32.87
N LEU A 300 -37.42 18.72 -33.18
CA LEU A 300 -38.68 18.47 -33.91
C LEU A 300 -39.76 19.44 -33.41
N PRO A 301 -40.76 19.79 -34.25
CA PRO A 301 -40.75 20.15 -35.67
C PRO A 301 -40.84 21.67 -35.90
#